data_AF-A0A3S2PS20-F1
#
_entry.id   AF-A0A3S2PS20-F1
#
_cell.length_a   1.000
_cell.length_b   1.000
_cell.length_c   1.000
_cell.angle_alpha   90.00
_cell.angle_beta   90.00
_cell.angle_gamma   90.00
#
_symmetry.space_group_name_H-M   'P 1'
#
loop_
_entity.id
_entity.type
_entity.pdbx_description
1 polymer ?
#
loop_
_entity_poly.entity_id
_entity_poly.type
_entity_poly.pdbx_seq_one_letter_code
_entity_poly.pdbx_strand_id
1 'polypeptide(L)'
;MSCPPPAASLLAGFFSFYAKFDFAGSVVSLREGRPLPVVDFLGKSREDDENPSKSGRQHPKLGSMTLLDPFELSHNVAGNLNERSHLNFQRECQEAEKYCRSLQYQHKSAKGKSWGLVRLFTPNGDVSHAKAEQLSISIPFKSTPLPEATRSELHTAGDDFRRPWFQKVLSAVEQVFKSVLQCQLTGSSDAGEESAEDPATSTNSSMNDSFDGVPPQEAVVVGAKRSLSSGSDTSASPQGKRARLMKRGKPDPPPWVCTQEYAVWAGRRKVKRELLKGGGEGGGEGSCAELESRVTARIREKEAQLKEPLEFRVQPQMVGGTESTKAVLRLQPGGDKTGAFHDFYHFLEVFLPKMVDTLLEKEKTSN
;
A
#
# COMPACT_ATOMS: atom_id res chain seq x y z
N MET A 1 18.11 -1.72 -35.21
CA MET A 1 18.66 -1.62 -33.84
C MET A 1 18.19 -0.31 -33.23
N SER A 2 17.66 -0.32 -32.01
CA SER A 2 17.35 0.91 -31.25
C SER A 2 18.62 1.45 -30.59
N CYS A 3 18.81 2.77 -30.59
CA CYS A 3 19.88 3.40 -29.82
C CYS A 3 19.67 3.15 -28.32
N PRO A 4 20.74 2.92 -27.54
CA PRO A 4 20.63 2.78 -26.09
C PRO A 4 20.12 4.09 -25.45
N PRO A 5 19.36 4.02 -24.34
CA PRO A 5 18.88 5.21 -23.64
C PRO A 5 20.05 6.04 -23.08
N PRO A 6 20.01 7.39 -23.15
CA PRO A 6 21.02 8.24 -22.55
C PRO A 6 21.20 7.99 -21.05
N ALA A 7 22.42 8.15 -20.53
CA ALA A 7 22.73 7.93 -19.12
C ALA A 7 21.84 8.76 -18.15
N ALA A 8 21.50 10.00 -18.53
CA ALA A 8 20.58 10.84 -17.76
C ALA A 8 19.15 10.27 -17.69
N SER A 9 18.71 9.56 -18.72
CA SER A 9 17.41 8.85 -18.78
C SER A 9 17.45 7.54 -18.00
N LEU A 10 18.58 6.82 -18.01
CA LEU A 10 18.79 5.65 -17.17
C LEU A 10 18.75 6.01 -15.67
N LEU A 11 19.42 7.11 -15.27
CA LEU A 11 19.40 7.58 -13.88
C LEU A 11 18.00 8.03 -13.44
N ALA A 12 17.27 8.77 -14.28
CA ALA A 12 15.87 9.12 -14.02
C ALA A 12 14.97 7.87 -13.93
N GLY A 13 15.22 6.87 -14.77
CA GLY A 13 14.52 5.58 -14.75
C GLY A 13 14.80 4.75 -13.49
N PHE A 14 16.05 4.73 -13.01
CA PHE A 14 16.44 4.10 -11.74
C PHE A 14 15.64 4.69 -10.58
N PHE A 15 15.63 6.02 -10.44
CA PHE A 15 14.88 6.70 -9.39
C PHE A 15 13.38 6.44 -9.52
N SER A 16 12.79 6.56 -10.72
CA SER A 16 11.34 6.33 -10.90
C SER A 16 10.90 4.89 -10.61
N PHE A 17 11.77 3.91 -10.87
CA PHE A 17 11.54 2.51 -10.56
C PHE A 17 11.60 2.26 -9.05
N TYR A 18 12.71 2.61 -8.40
CA TYR A 18 12.91 2.31 -6.97
C TYR A 18 12.15 3.24 -6.01
N ALA A 19 11.68 4.39 -6.48
CA ALA A 19 10.69 5.23 -5.80
C ALA A 19 9.36 4.51 -5.50
N LYS A 20 9.07 3.43 -6.24
CA LYS A 20 7.80 2.67 -6.17
C LYS A 20 7.99 1.18 -5.89
N PHE A 21 9.09 0.58 -6.36
CA PHE A 21 9.34 -0.87 -6.35
C PHE A 21 8.90 -1.59 -5.06
N ASP A 22 8.27 -2.74 -5.24
CA ASP A 22 7.62 -3.53 -4.19
C ASP A 22 8.60 -4.40 -3.39
N PHE A 23 9.50 -3.75 -2.64
CA PHE A 23 10.48 -4.43 -1.77
C PHE A 23 9.85 -5.29 -0.65
N ALA A 24 8.61 -4.99 -0.25
CA ALA A 24 7.89 -5.80 0.74
C ALA A 24 7.36 -7.11 0.13
N GLY A 25 6.81 -7.04 -1.10
CA GLY A 25 6.28 -8.19 -1.82
C GLY A 25 7.27 -8.95 -2.70
N SER A 26 8.53 -8.49 -2.81
CA SER A 26 9.51 -9.01 -3.78
C SER A 26 10.91 -9.23 -3.18
N VAL A 27 11.54 -10.35 -3.56
CA VAL A 27 12.96 -10.63 -3.37
C VAL A 27 13.70 -10.33 -4.68
N VAL A 28 14.73 -9.49 -4.65
CA VAL A 28 15.48 -9.12 -5.86
C VAL A 28 16.56 -10.15 -6.16
N SER A 29 16.40 -10.92 -7.23
CA SER A 29 17.40 -11.91 -7.69
C SER A 29 18.28 -11.32 -8.79
N LEU A 30 19.55 -11.05 -8.46
CA LEU A 30 20.55 -10.62 -9.44
C LEU A 30 20.88 -11.74 -10.46
N ARG A 31 20.82 -13.00 -10.01
CA ARG A 31 21.11 -14.18 -10.84
C ARG A 31 20.04 -14.46 -11.90
N GLU A 32 18.77 -14.16 -11.61
CA GLU A 32 17.67 -14.29 -12.59
C GLU A 32 17.32 -12.96 -13.28
N GLY A 33 17.93 -11.84 -12.89
CA GLY A 33 17.66 -10.52 -13.45
C GLY A 33 16.23 -10.01 -13.22
N ARG A 34 15.49 -10.58 -12.26
CA ARG A 34 14.07 -10.30 -12.00
C ARG A 34 13.74 -10.28 -10.50
N PRO A 35 12.66 -9.58 -10.09
CA PRO A 35 12.03 -9.84 -8.80
C PRO A 35 11.42 -11.25 -8.77
N LEU A 36 11.52 -11.89 -7.62
CA LEU A 36 10.85 -13.13 -7.25
C LEU A 36 9.78 -12.80 -6.19
N PRO A 37 8.62 -13.49 -6.16
CA PRO A 37 7.63 -13.30 -5.10
C PRO A 37 8.24 -13.56 -3.72
N VAL A 38 7.93 -12.71 -2.72
CA VAL A 38 8.41 -12.92 -1.35
C VAL A 38 7.89 -14.22 -0.73
N VAL A 39 6.75 -14.72 -1.21
CA VAL A 39 6.06 -15.89 -0.65
C VAL A 39 6.80 -17.21 -0.88
N ASP A 40 7.52 -17.33 -1.98
CA ASP A 40 8.42 -18.45 -2.30
C ASP A 40 9.50 -18.66 -1.21
N PHE A 41 9.75 -17.62 -0.40
CA PHE A 41 10.73 -17.60 0.68
C PHE A 41 10.11 -17.63 2.10
N LEU A 42 8.77 -17.67 2.21
CA LEU A 42 8.06 -17.73 3.51
C LEU A 42 7.93 -19.15 4.08
N GLY A 43 7.94 -20.17 3.23
CA GLY A 43 7.89 -21.57 3.68
C GLY A 43 9.24 -22.04 4.22
N LYS A 44 9.23 -22.89 5.25
CA LYS A 44 10.21 -23.98 5.33
C LYS A 44 9.84 -25.02 4.28
N SER A 45 10.81 -25.73 3.70
CA SER A 45 10.45 -26.96 3.00
C SER A 45 10.03 -28.01 4.05
N ARG A 46 9.09 -28.88 3.72
CA ARG A 46 8.81 -30.08 4.52
C ARG A 46 9.87 -31.16 4.36
N GLU A 47 10.80 -30.97 3.43
CA GLU A 47 11.83 -31.94 3.04
C GLU A 47 13.07 -31.85 3.95
N ASP A 48 13.27 -30.71 4.63
CA ASP A 48 14.40 -30.44 5.52
C ASP A 48 14.39 -31.32 6.79
N ASP A 49 13.22 -31.74 7.28
CA ASP A 49 13.09 -32.61 8.47
C ASP A 49 13.27 -34.11 8.13
N GLU A 50 13.01 -34.55 6.89
CA GLU A 50 13.11 -35.97 6.50
C GLU A 50 14.45 -36.36 5.84
N ASN A 51 15.26 -35.40 5.36
CA ASN A 51 16.57 -35.71 4.76
C ASN A 51 17.63 -34.60 4.94
N PRO A 52 18.26 -34.49 6.14
CA PRO A 52 19.27 -33.46 6.44
C PRO A 52 20.59 -33.58 5.64
N SER A 53 20.66 -34.47 4.65
CA SER A 53 21.83 -34.73 3.82
C SER A 53 21.78 -34.12 2.40
N LYS A 54 20.65 -33.56 1.95
CA LYS A 54 20.50 -33.10 0.54
C LYS A 54 19.81 -31.75 0.29
N SER A 55 19.09 -31.16 1.25
CA SER A 55 18.38 -29.87 1.06
C SER A 55 19.11 -28.66 1.67
N GLY A 56 20.42 -28.51 1.41
CA GLY A 56 21.26 -27.43 1.97
C GLY A 56 20.94 -25.97 1.57
N ARG A 57 19.70 -25.68 1.14
CA ARG A 57 19.23 -24.33 0.76
C ARG A 57 18.72 -23.59 2.00
N GLN A 58 19.62 -23.04 2.81
CA GLN A 58 19.22 -22.10 3.85
C GLN A 58 18.46 -20.92 3.23
N HIS A 59 17.21 -20.70 3.66
CA HIS A 59 16.40 -19.61 3.13
C HIS A 59 17.00 -18.24 3.54
N PRO A 60 17.12 -17.28 2.61
CA PRO A 60 17.71 -15.98 2.90
C PRO A 60 16.89 -15.22 3.94
N LYS A 61 17.58 -14.59 4.91
CA LYS A 61 16.94 -13.79 5.95
C LYS A 61 16.22 -12.59 5.34
N LEU A 62 14.90 -12.71 5.23
CA LEU A 62 14.02 -11.64 4.75
C LEU A 62 14.07 -10.43 5.69
N GLY A 63 14.03 -9.23 5.12
CA GLY A 63 14.00 -7.95 5.84
C GLY A 63 13.10 -6.93 5.14
N SER A 64 13.19 -5.66 5.53
CA SER A 64 12.45 -4.57 4.87
C SER A 64 12.88 -4.33 3.42
N MET A 65 14.05 -4.84 3.04
CA MET A 65 14.53 -5.00 1.68
C MET A 65 15.24 -6.36 1.60
N THR A 66 15.01 -7.11 0.52
CA THR A 66 15.70 -8.39 0.28
C THR A 66 16.34 -8.39 -1.10
N LEU A 67 17.67 -8.44 -1.15
CA LEU A 67 18.49 -8.49 -2.35
C LEU A 67 19.44 -9.68 -2.21
N LEU A 68 19.36 -10.65 -3.14
CA LEU A 68 20.18 -11.85 -3.07
C LEU A 68 21.57 -11.59 -3.67
N ASP A 69 22.60 -12.16 -3.04
CA ASP A 69 23.90 -12.30 -3.67
C ASP A 69 23.78 -13.13 -4.98
N PRO A 70 24.49 -12.79 -6.08
CA PRO A 70 24.38 -13.53 -7.33
C PRO A 70 24.91 -14.98 -7.27
N PHE A 71 25.73 -15.32 -6.27
CA PHE A 71 26.29 -16.66 -6.07
C PHE A 71 25.70 -17.33 -4.82
N GLU A 72 25.75 -16.68 -3.66
CA GLU A 72 25.24 -17.20 -2.39
C GLU A 72 23.76 -16.86 -2.22
N LEU A 73 22.87 -17.65 -2.82
CA LEU A 73 21.41 -17.41 -2.81
C LEU A 73 20.77 -17.47 -1.40
N SER A 74 21.48 -18.02 -0.41
CA SER A 74 21.13 -17.98 1.02
C SER A 74 21.44 -16.63 1.69
N HIS A 75 22.19 -15.75 1.03
CA HIS A 75 22.62 -14.47 1.58
C HIS A 75 21.79 -13.29 1.06
N ASN A 76 21.15 -12.56 1.99
CA ASN A 76 20.54 -11.26 1.71
C ASN A 76 21.56 -10.15 1.99
N VAL A 77 22.17 -9.57 0.94
CA VAL A 77 23.15 -8.47 1.09
C VAL A 77 22.54 -7.20 1.68
N ALA A 78 21.21 -7.06 1.64
CA ALA A 78 20.45 -5.98 2.27
C ALA A 78 19.94 -6.33 3.69
N GLY A 79 20.30 -7.50 4.24
CA GLY A 79 19.77 -8.03 5.50
C GLY A 79 20.19 -7.26 6.77
N ASN A 80 21.06 -6.25 6.64
CA ASN A 80 21.41 -5.29 7.69
C ASN A 80 20.55 -4.00 7.64
N LEU A 81 19.77 -3.78 6.58
CA LEU A 81 18.93 -2.60 6.45
C LEU A 81 17.67 -2.73 7.33
N ASN A 82 17.42 -1.69 8.12
CA ASN A 82 16.19 -1.54 8.88
C ASN A 82 15.13 -0.77 8.07
N GLU A 83 13.88 -0.83 8.54
CA GLU A 83 12.71 -0.21 7.91
C GLU A 83 12.89 1.30 7.69
N ARG A 84 13.54 2.02 8.61
CA ARG A 84 13.83 3.46 8.45
C ARG A 84 14.82 3.72 7.32
N SER A 85 15.88 2.92 7.17
CA SER A 85 16.82 3.01 6.06
C SER A 85 16.15 2.72 4.71
N HIS A 86 15.28 1.72 4.65
CA HIS A 86 14.50 1.40 3.45
C HIS A 86 13.53 2.54 3.06
N LEU A 87 12.73 3.04 4.02
CA LEU A 87 11.80 4.14 3.78
C LEU A 87 12.52 5.45 3.39
N ASN A 88 13.70 5.70 3.98
CA ASN A 88 14.57 6.79 3.55
C ASN A 88 14.99 6.61 2.08
N PHE A 89 15.50 5.43 1.68
CA PHE A 89 15.92 5.16 0.31
C PHE A 89 14.78 5.35 -0.71
N GLN A 90 13.58 4.85 -0.42
CA GLN A 90 12.41 5.07 -1.30
C GLN A 90 12.05 6.56 -1.42
N ARG A 91 12.08 7.32 -0.32
CA ARG A 91 11.81 8.77 -0.32
C ARG A 91 12.87 9.55 -1.11
N GLU A 92 14.16 9.29 -0.90
CA GLU A 92 15.21 9.97 -1.68
C GLU A 92 15.09 9.63 -3.18
N CYS A 93 14.68 8.41 -3.55
CA CYS A 93 14.34 8.09 -4.94
C CYS A 93 13.12 8.89 -5.45
N GLN A 94 12.09 9.13 -4.63
CA GLN A 94 10.92 9.93 -5.00
C GLN A 94 11.28 11.41 -5.23
N GLU A 95 12.10 12.02 -4.38
CA GLU A 95 12.56 13.40 -4.59
C GLU A 95 13.55 13.52 -5.76
N ALA A 96 14.46 12.54 -5.93
CA ALA A 96 15.36 12.49 -7.06
C ALA A 96 14.61 12.30 -8.40
N GLU A 97 13.53 11.50 -8.44
CA GLU A 97 12.66 11.37 -9.61
C GLU A 97 12.02 12.72 -9.99
N LYS A 98 11.46 13.44 -9.01
CA LYS A 98 10.90 14.79 -9.22
C LYS A 98 11.98 15.75 -9.74
N TYR A 99 13.17 15.72 -9.17
CA TYR A 99 14.28 16.56 -9.60
C TYR A 99 14.74 16.24 -11.03
N CYS A 100 14.84 14.96 -11.40
CA CYS A 100 15.18 14.54 -12.77
C CYS A 100 14.12 14.96 -13.81
N ARG A 101 12.87 15.18 -13.40
CA ARG A 101 11.81 15.76 -14.24
C ARG A 101 11.88 17.30 -14.36
N SER A 102 12.81 17.97 -13.66
CA SER A 102 12.96 19.43 -13.68
C SER A 102 13.91 19.94 -14.78
N LEU A 103 13.66 21.17 -15.26
CA LEU A 103 14.55 21.88 -16.18
C LEU A 103 15.96 22.09 -15.59
N GLN A 104 16.09 22.19 -14.25
CA GLN A 104 17.39 22.36 -13.58
C GLN A 104 18.26 21.11 -13.64
N TYR A 105 17.67 19.91 -13.79
CA TYR A 105 18.41 18.69 -14.08
C TYR A 105 18.74 18.59 -15.58
N GLN A 106 17.77 18.90 -16.43
CA GLN A 106 17.83 18.63 -17.88
C GLN A 106 18.67 19.63 -18.68
N HIS A 107 18.77 20.89 -18.24
CA HIS A 107 19.46 21.95 -18.97
C HIS A 107 20.65 22.55 -18.19
N LYS A 108 21.73 22.86 -18.92
CA LYS A 108 22.91 23.55 -18.38
C LYS A 108 22.56 24.97 -17.95
N SER A 109 22.91 25.32 -16.70
CA SER A 109 22.78 26.70 -16.23
C SER A 109 23.78 27.63 -16.93
N ALA A 110 23.28 28.72 -17.50
CA ALA A 110 24.09 29.76 -18.16
C ALA A 110 24.78 30.73 -17.18
N LYS A 111 24.41 30.73 -15.88
CA LYS A 111 24.87 31.72 -14.88
C LYS A 111 25.36 31.06 -13.58
N GLY A 112 26.23 30.05 -13.69
CA GLY A 112 26.95 29.45 -12.56
C GLY A 112 26.13 28.67 -11.52
N LYS A 113 24.78 28.73 -11.57
CA LYS A 113 23.92 27.99 -10.63
C LYS A 113 24.09 26.48 -10.77
N SER A 114 23.98 25.74 -9.67
CA SER A 114 23.99 24.27 -9.66
C SER A 114 22.89 23.69 -10.55
N TRP A 115 23.24 22.66 -11.33
CA TRP A 115 22.38 22.02 -12.31
C TRP A 115 22.81 20.55 -12.52
N GLY A 116 21.95 19.74 -13.15
CA GLY A 116 22.25 18.33 -13.42
C GLY A 116 22.63 17.55 -12.17
N LEU A 117 23.68 16.72 -12.26
CA LEU A 117 24.13 15.87 -11.15
C LEU A 117 24.55 16.64 -9.89
N VAL A 118 24.97 17.92 -10.01
CA VAL A 118 25.50 18.69 -8.87
C VAL A 118 24.48 18.78 -7.73
N ARG A 119 23.19 18.93 -8.03
CA ARG A 119 22.15 19.02 -6.99
C ARG A 119 21.86 17.69 -6.31
N LEU A 120 22.05 16.55 -7.00
CA LEU A 120 21.90 15.21 -6.41
C LEU A 120 23.03 14.89 -5.41
N PHE A 121 24.23 15.43 -5.63
CA PHE A 121 25.37 15.32 -4.70
C PHE A 121 25.43 16.46 -3.67
N THR A 122 24.57 17.47 -3.76
CA THR A 122 24.47 18.53 -2.74
C THR A 122 23.69 17.98 -1.53
N PRO A 123 24.24 18.04 -0.29
CA PRO A 123 23.51 17.64 0.89
C PRO A 123 22.15 18.35 1.00
N ASN A 124 21.09 17.59 1.24
CA ASN A 124 19.78 18.16 1.55
C ASN A 124 19.85 18.76 2.96
N GLY A 125 19.62 20.08 3.09
CA GLY A 125 19.13 20.65 4.34
C GLY A 125 17.68 20.19 4.59
N ASP A 126 17.16 20.39 5.79
CA ASP A 126 15.80 19.96 6.16
C ASP A 126 14.72 20.63 5.30
N VAL A 127 14.30 19.93 4.25
CA VAL A 127 13.15 20.33 3.44
C VAL A 127 11.88 19.94 4.20
N SER A 128 11.36 20.87 5.00
CA SER A 128 10.08 20.70 5.69
C SER A 128 8.95 20.59 4.67
N HIS A 129 8.55 19.35 4.37
CA HIS A 129 7.48 19.05 3.43
C HIS A 129 6.13 19.15 4.15
N ALA A 130 5.49 20.32 4.05
CA ALA A 130 4.08 20.50 4.33
C ALA A 130 3.23 19.72 3.31
N LYS A 131 3.14 18.40 3.51
CA LYS A 131 2.23 17.52 2.78
C LYS A 131 0.81 17.79 3.31
N ALA A 132 -0.15 18.03 2.42
CA ALA A 132 -1.55 18.10 2.82
C ALA A 132 -1.94 16.79 3.54
N GLU A 133 -2.53 16.90 4.74
CA GLU A 133 -2.82 15.77 5.61
C GLU A 133 -4.00 14.95 5.09
N GLN A 134 -3.71 14.10 4.12
CA GLN A 134 -4.60 13.00 3.78
C GLN A 134 -4.59 11.99 4.93
N LEU A 135 -5.60 12.12 5.80
CA LEU A 135 -5.90 11.26 6.95
C LEU A 135 -5.90 9.77 6.54
N SER A 136 -4.72 9.13 6.63
CA SER A 136 -4.53 7.79 6.08
C SER A 136 -3.39 7.01 6.73
N ILE A 137 -3.75 5.89 7.35
CA ILE A 137 -2.84 5.03 8.08
C ILE A 137 -2.37 3.90 7.15
N SER A 138 -1.05 3.75 7.00
CA SER A 138 -0.45 2.67 6.20
C SER A 138 0.06 1.54 7.09
N ILE A 139 -0.32 0.30 6.77
CA ILE A 139 0.17 -0.92 7.43
C ILE A 139 0.93 -1.72 6.35
N PRO A 140 2.28 -1.71 6.35
CA PRO A 140 3.08 -2.38 5.32
C PRO A 140 3.06 -3.91 5.51
N PHE A 141 3.25 -4.65 4.41
CA PHE A 141 3.51 -6.08 4.49
C PHE A 141 4.86 -6.35 5.17
N LYS A 142 4.87 -7.28 6.12
CA LYS A 142 6.07 -7.75 6.84
C LYS A 142 6.06 -9.27 6.86
N SER A 143 7.16 -9.90 6.48
CA SER A 143 7.32 -11.36 6.46
C SER A 143 7.70 -11.96 7.83
N THR A 144 8.35 -11.18 8.69
CA THR A 144 8.87 -11.59 10.00
C THR A 144 7.85 -11.83 11.11
N PRO A 145 6.73 -11.08 11.27
CA PRO A 145 5.76 -11.33 12.35
C PRO A 145 4.80 -12.51 12.10
N LEU A 146 4.65 -12.95 10.84
CA LEU A 146 3.55 -13.85 10.45
C LEU A 146 3.68 -15.27 11.05
N PRO A 147 2.61 -15.87 11.61
CA PRO A 147 2.59 -17.26 12.04
C PRO A 147 2.81 -18.25 10.89
N GLU A 148 3.32 -19.44 11.21
CA GLU A 148 3.71 -20.45 10.21
C GLU A 148 2.56 -20.96 9.35
N ALA A 149 1.32 -20.99 9.89
CA ALA A 149 0.14 -21.29 9.09
C ALA A 149 -0.14 -20.18 8.07
N THR A 150 -0.12 -18.91 8.50
CA THR A 150 -0.28 -17.75 7.63
C THR A 150 0.84 -17.70 6.57
N ARG A 151 2.09 -18.03 6.91
CA ARG A 151 3.17 -18.19 5.90
C ARG A 151 2.87 -19.28 4.87
N SER A 152 2.39 -20.44 5.30
CA SER A 152 2.00 -21.55 4.42
C SER A 152 0.81 -21.21 3.51
N GLU A 153 -0.17 -20.47 4.04
CA GLU A 153 -1.35 -19.97 3.32
C GLU A 153 -0.93 -18.99 2.22
N LEU A 154 -0.08 -18.01 2.56
CA LEU A 154 0.45 -17.03 1.59
C LEU A 154 1.35 -17.66 0.53
N HIS A 155 2.17 -18.66 0.88
CA HIS A 155 2.93 -19.46 -0.08
C HIS A 155 1.99 -20.21 -1.06
N THR A 156 0.95 -20.87 -0.54
CA THR A 156 -0.05 -21.57 -1.37
C THR A 156 -0.83 -20.63 -2.29
N ALA A 157 -0.97 -19.35 -1.92
CA ALA A 157 -1.62 -18.33 -2.74
C ALA A 157 -0.74 -17.74 -3.87
N GLY A 158 0.57 -18.01 -3.89
CA GLY A 158 1.48 -17.53 -4.94
C GLY A 158 1.42 -16.01 -5.16
N ASP A 159 1.42 -15.56 -6.42
CA ASP A 159 1.34 -14.13 -6.77
C ASP A 159 0.13 -13.38 -6.16
N ASP A 160 -0.98 -14.09 -5.93
CA ASP A 160 -2.24 -13.54 -5.39
C ASP A 160 -2.23 -13.36 -3.86
N PHE A 161 -1.15 -13.74 -3.15
CA PHE A 161 -1.02 -13.71 -1.68
C PHE A 161 -1.45 -12.40 -1.01
N ARG A 162 -1.34 -11.28 -1.73
CA ARG A 162 -1.69 -9.95 -1.23
C ARG A 162 -3.14 -9.91 -0.76
N ARG A 163 -4.05 -10.66 -1.39
CA ARG A 163 -5.47 -10.73 -0.99
C ARG A 163 -5.68 -11.44 0.37
N PRO A 164 -5.29 -12.71 0.60
CA PRO A 164 -5.44 -13.34 1.92
C PRO A 164 -4.68 -12.59 3.01
N TRP A 165 -3.48 -12.06 2.73
CA TRP A 165 -2.78 -11.19 3.68
C TRP A 165 -3.60 -9.95 4.04
N PHE A 166 -4.15 -9.24 3.05
CA PHE A 166 -4.98 -8.06 3.28
C PHE A 166 -6.24 -8.40 4.08
N GLN A 167 -6.90 -9.53 3.83
CA GLN A 167 -8.06 -9.97 4.64
C GLN A 167 -7.68 -10.21 6.11
N LYS A 168 -6.52 -10.80 6.40
CA LYS A 168 -6.01 -10.93 7.78
C LYS A 168 -5.72 -9.57 8.42
N VAL A 169 -5.16 -8.62 7.67
CA VAL A 169 -5.00 -7.23 8.13
C VAL A 169 -6.35 -6.57 8.43
N LEU A 170 -7.38 -6.76 7.59
CA LEU A 170 -8.72 -6.23 7.86
C LEU A 170 -9.34 -6.82 9.12
N SER A 171 -9.27 -8.14 9.28
CA SER A 171 -9.74 -8.85 10.49
C SER A 171 -9.04 -8.34 11.76
N ALA A 172 -7.71 -8.19 11.71
CA ALA A 172 -6.95 -7.62 12.82
C ALA A 172 -7.34 -6.16 13.10
N VAL A 173 -7.52 -5.30 12.09
CA VAL A 173 -7.96 -3.91 12.24
C VAL A 173 -9.36 -3.84 12.86
N GLU A 174 -10.31 -4.66 12.40
CA GLU A 174 -11.64 -4.80 12.97
C GLU A 174 -11.59 -5.23 14.44
N GLN A 175 -10.71 -6.18 14.78
CA GLN A 175 -10.47 -6.61 16.16
C GLN A 175 -9.83 -5.50 17.02
N VAL A 176 -8.96 -4.64 16.47
CA VAL A 176 -8.48 -3.45 17.20
C VAL A 176 -9.63 -2.51 17.52
N PHE A 177 -10.47 -2.17 16.54
CA PHE A 177 -11.60 -1.27 16.77
C PHE A 177 -12.62 -1.88 17.75
N LYS A 178 -13.11 -3.10 17.50
CA LYS A 178 -14.14 -3.75 18.34
C LYS A 178 -13.63 -4.19 19.71
N SER A 179 -12.49 -4.88 19.79
CA SER A 179 -12.05 -5.56 21.03
C SER A 179 -11.03 -4.76 21.84
N VAL A 180 -10.18 -3.94 21.21
CA VAL A 180 -9.13 -3.18 21.90
C VAL A 180 -9.56 -1.75 22.20
N LEU A 181 -10.22 -1.06 21.27
CA LEU A 181 -10.71 0.32 21.42
C LEU A 181 -12.19 0.43 21.81
N GLN A 182 -12.95 -0.65 21.64
CA GLN A 182 -14.38 -0.75 21.98
C GLN A 182 -15.26 0.24 21.20
N CYS A 183 -14.88 0.51 19.95
CA CYS A 183 -15.68 1.24 18.98
C CYS A 183 -16.88 0.38 18.54
N GLN A 184 -18.03 1.03 18.33
CA GLN A 184 -19.14 0.42 17.61
C GLN A 184 -18.78 0.44 16.12
N LEU A 185 -18.89 -0.70 15.43
CA LEU A 185 -18.47 -0.86 14.04
C LEU A 185 -19.60 -1.45 13.21
N THR A 186 -20.14 -0.67 12.27
CA THR A 186 -21.12 -1.11 11.29
C THR A 186 -20.46 -1.23 9.91
N GLY A 187 -20.75 -2.32 9.19
CA GLY A 187 -20.36 -2.45 7.79
C GLY A 187 -21.33 -1.65 6.92
N SER A 188 -20.81 -0.83 5.99
CA SER A 188 -21.62 -0.11 5.01
C SER A 188 -22.16 -1.07 3.96
N SER A 189 -23.22 -1.81 4.33
CA SER A 189 -23.99 -2.62 3.40
C SER A 189 -24.89 -1.70 2.57
N ASP A 190 -24.34 -1.14 1.49
CA ASP A 190 -25.12 -0.52 0.41
C ASP A 190 -25.92 -1.61 -0.34
N ALA A 191 -26.93 -2.12 0.34
CA ALA A 191 -28.00 -2.94 -0.21
C ALA A 191 -29.22 -2.03 -0.41
N GLY A 192 -29.11 -1.12 -1.38
CA GLY A 192 -30.26 -0.36 -1.86
C GLY A 192 -31.21 -1.30 -2.59
N GLU A 193 -32.35 -1.61 -1.98
CA GLU A 193 -33.43 -2.39 -2.58
C GLU A 193 -34.19 -1.56 -3.62
N GLU A 194 -33.55 -1.27 -4.77
CA GLU A 194 -34.26 -0.77 -5.94
C GLU A 194 -35.07 -1.93 -6.55
N SER A 195 -36.36 -1.97 -6.20
CA SER A 195 -37.32 -2.97 -6.65
C SER A 195 -37.45 -2.97 -8.18
N ALA A 196 -37.29 -4.14 -8.80
CA ALA A 196 -37.36 -4.28 -10.24
C ALA A 196 -38.81 -4.40 -10.72
N GLU A 197 -39.40 -3.29 -11.21
CA GLU A 197 -40.65 -3.30 -11.99
C GLU A 197 -40.52 -2.50 -13.30
N ASP A 198 -40.59 -3.24 -14.41
CA ASP A 198 -40.80 -2.81 -15.79
C ASP A 198 -41.62 -3.98 -16.40
N PRO A 199 -42.67 -3.77 -17.23
CA PRO A 199 -42.49 -3.12 -18.54
C PRO A 199 -43.66 -2.28 -19.10
N ALA A 200 -43.31 -1.30 -19.95
CA ALA A 200 -44.03 -0.85 -21.17
C ALA A 200 -45.51 -0.35 -21.05
N THR A 201 -45.94 0.72 -21.72
CA THR A 201 -45.93 0.95 -23.19
C THR A 201 -46.29 2.41 -23.56
N SER A 202 -45.81 2.88 -24.74
CA SER A 202 -46.44 3.88 -25.66
C SER A 202 -46.86 5.28 -25.12
N THR A 203 -46.61 6.42 -25.79
CA THR A 203 -46.96 6.75 -27.19
C THR A 203 -46.24 7.99 -27.79
N ASN A 204 -45.84 7.87 -29.06
CA ASN A 204 -46.04 8.81 -30.20
C ASN A 204 -45.24 10.13 -30.43
N SER A 205 -44.97 10.33 -31.73
CA SER A 205 -44.61 11.56 -32.48
C SER A 205 -43.17 12.11 -32.34
N SER A 206 -42.56 12.72 -33.37
CA SER A 206 -43.04 13.03 -34.74
C SER A 206 -41.96 12.84 -35.82
N MET A 207 -42.37 12.95 -37.10
CA MET A 207 -41.55 12.76 -38.32
C MET A 207 -40.64 13.96 -38.63
N ASN A 208 -39.54 13.75 -39.37
CA ASN A 208 -39.38 14.40 -40.69
C ASN A 208 -38.31 13.71 -41.59
N ASP A 209 -38.33 14.08 -42.88
CA ASP A 209 -37.55 13.54 -44.00
C ASP A 209 -37.28 14.69 -45.02
N SER A 210 -36.42 14.64 -46.06
CA SER A 210 -35.53 13.57 -46.54
C SER A 210 -34.39 14.11 -47.44
N PHE A 211 -33.49 13.20 -47.82
CA PHE A 211 -32.75 13.11 -49.09
C PHE A 211 -31.60 14.08 -49.49
N ASP A 212 -30.50 13.42 -49.89
CA ASP A 212 -29.37 13.69 -50.81
C ASP A 212 -29.29 14.96 -51.71
N GLY A 213 -28.06 15.32 -52.11
CA GLY A 213 -27.75 16.33 -53.14
C GLY A 213 -26.31 16.89 -53.11
N VAL A 214 -25.60 16.89 -54.24
CA VAL A 214 -24.19 17.36 -54.38
C VAL A 214 -24.03 18.32 -55.61
N PRO A 215 -22.84 18.83 -55.96
CA PRO A 215 -22.47 20.27 -55.99
C PRO A 215 -22.62 20.91 -57.40
N PRO A 216 -22.11 22.14 -57.71
CA PRO A 216 -20.67 22.46 -57.87
C PRO A 216 -20.33 23.84 -57.19
N GLN A 217 -19.28 24.65 -57.43
CA GLN A 217 -18.20 24.75 -58.42
C GLN A 217 -16.81 24.97 -57.74
N GLU A 218 -15.97 25.91 -58.20
CA GLU A 218 -14.51 25.94 -57.99
C GLU A 218 -13.94 27.32 -57.60
N ALA A 219 -12.83 27.34 -56.87
CA ALA A 219 -11.86 28.44 -56.87
C ALA A 219 -10.42 27.95 -56.55
N VAL A 220 -9.50 28.19 -57.50
CA VAL A 220 -8.04 27.95 -57.45
C VAL A 220 -7.38 28.71 -56.26
N VAL A 221 -6.26 28.31 -55.61
CA VAL A 221 -4.88 28.16 -56.13
C VAL A 221 -3.97 27.29 -55.23
N VAL A 222 -3.25 26.35 -55.84
CA VAL A 222 -1.89 25.77 -55.55
C VAL A 222 -1.30 25.79 -54.13
N GLY A 223 -0.93 24.59 -53.63
CA GLY A 223 -0.05 24.40 -52.46
C GLY A 223 0.36 22.93 -52.22
N ALA A 224 0.97 22.25 -53.20
CA ALA A 224 0.94 20.79 -53.30
C ALA A 224 2.20 20.01 -52.84
N LYS A 225 1.96 18.73 -52.50
CA LYS A 225 2.88 17.60 -52.17
C LYS A 225 3.32 17.54 -50.69
N ARG A 226 3.32 16.37 -50.04
CA ARG A 226 3.33 14.98 -50.56
C ARG A 226 2.37 14.05 -49.81
N SER A 227 1.92 12.99 -50.48
CA SER A 227 1.01 11.96 -49.94
C SER A 227 1.71 10.92 -49.06
N LEU A 228 0.92 10.27 -48.20
CA LEU A 228 1.31 9.04 -47.49
C LEU A 228 1.28 7.85 -48.47
N SER A 229 2.26 6.96 -48.39
CA SER A 229 2.24 5.66 -49.06
C SER A 229 2.01 4.55 -48.04
N SER A 230 1.19 3.57 -48.41
CA SER A 230 1.15 2.29 -47.71
C SER A 230 2.48 1.55 -47.88
N GLY A 231 2.86 0.75 -46.87
CA GLY A 231 4.09 -0.04 -46.85
C GLY A 231 4.03 -1.07 -45.72
N SER A 232 4.19 -2.36 -46.07
CA SER A 232 4.06 -3.49 -45.14
C SER A 232 5.29 -3.66 -44.25
N ASP A 233 5.15 -3.45 -42.94
CA ASP A 233 6.18 -3.75 -41.93
C ASP A 233 5.89 -5.06 -41.17
N THR A 234 6.62 -6.12 -41.50
CA THR A 234 6.64 -7.39 -40.73
C THR A 234 7.59 -7.31 -39.53
N SER A 235 7.32 -6.38 -38.62
CA SER A 235 8.17 -6.11 -37.45
C SER A 235 7.85 -7.02 -36.25
N ALA A 236 8.68 -8.03 -36.03
CA ALA A 236 8.57 -8.93 -34.87
C ALA A 236 8.91 -8.18 -33.56
N SER A 237 7.88 -7.87 -32.77
CA SER A 237 8.05 -7.22 -31.45
C SER A 237 8.66 -8.18 -30.42
N PRO A 238 9.65 -7.73 -29.62
CA PRO A 238 10.19 -8.54 -28.52
C PRO A 238 9.11 -8.77 -27.45
N GLN A 239 8.94 -10.04 -27.02
CA GLN A 239 7.98 -10.43 -26.00
C GLN A 239 8.43 -10.00 -24.59
N GLY A 240 8.41 -8.70 -24.32
CA GLY A 240 8.70 -8.07 -23.03
C GLY A 240 7.46 -7.47 -22.36
N LYS A 241 6.29 -8.09 -22.55
CA LYS A 241 5.00 -7.56 -22.09
C LYS A 241 4.88 -7.68 -20.57
N ARG A 242 5.48 -6.72 -19.84
CA ARG A 242 5.32 -6.55 -18.38
C ARG A 242 3.86 -6.78 -18.01
N ALA A 243 3.63 -7.69 -17.05
CA ALA A 243 2.30 -7.99 -16.55
C ALA A 243 1.72 -6.75 -15.85
N ARG A 244 1.04 -5.90 -16.62
CA ARG A 244 0.04 -4.99 -16.06
C ARG A 244 -1.03 -5.88 -15.46
N LEU A 245 -1.02 -6.01 -14.14
CA LEU A 245 -2.10 -6.64 -13.39
C LEU A 245 -3.40 -6.02 -13.90
N MET A 246 -4.31 -6.85 -14.41
CA MET A 246 -5.55 -6.36 -15.01
C MET A 246 -6.28 -5.50 -13.98
N LYS A 247 -6.75 -4.31 -14.38
CA LYS A 247 -7.52 -3.40 -13.52
C LYS A 247 -8.97 -3.89 -13.38
N ARG A 248 -9.09 -5.18 -13.03
CA ARG A 248 -10.31 -5.99 -12.86
C ARG A 248 -10.24 -6.74 -11.52
N GLY A 249 -9.76 -6.04 -10.49
CA GLY A 249 -9.98 -6.48 -9.12
C GLY A 249 -11.48 -6.47 -8.81
N LYS A 250 -11.90 -7.34 -7.89
CA LYS A 250 -13.18 -7.17 -7.18
C LYS A 250 -13.19 -5.79 -6.49
N PRO A 251 -14.37 -5.19 -6.20
CA PRO A 251 -14.44 -3.92 -5.47
C PRO A 251 -13.60 -3.95 -4.19
N ASP A 252 -13.06 -2.79 -3.82
CA ASP A 252 -12.46 -2.57 -2.50
C ASP A 252 -13.48 -2.96 -1.41
N PRO A 253 -13.03 -3.42 -0.22
CA PRO A 253 -13.94 -3.81 0.86
C PRO A 253 -14.89 -2.66 1.22
N PRO A 254 -16.14 -2.95 1.61
CA PRO A 254 -17.10 -1.93 1.97
C PRO A 254 -16.54 -1.08 3.13
N PRO A 255 -16.76 0.24 3.13
CA PRO A 255 -16.30 1.07 4.23
C PRO A 255 -16.96 0.64 5.54
N TRP A 256 -16.22 0.76 6.63
CA TRP A 256 -16.79 0.66 7.97
C TRP A 256 -17.20 2.06 8.44
N VAL A 257 -18.33 2.17 9.14
CA VAL A 257 -18.63 3.33 9.98
C VAL A 257 -18.29 2.96 11.42
N CYS A 258 -17.50 3.80 12.06
CA CYS A 258 -16.98 3.61 13.40
C CYS A 258 -17.55 4.72 14.30
N THR A 259 -18.15 4.35 15.43
CA THR A 259 -18.65 5.31 16.42
C THR A 259 -17.97 5.07 17.76
N GLN A 260 -17.39 6.14 18.32
CA GLN A 260 -16.61 6.10 19.55
C GLN A 260 -17.21 7.04 20.61
N GLU A 261 -17.71 6.47 21.71
CA GLU A 261 -18.44 7.21 22.77
C GLU A 261 -17.54 7.82 23.86
N TYR A 262 -16.28 7.39 23.97
CA TYR A 262 -15.36 7.76 25.08
C TYR A 262 -14.01 8.20 24.53
N ALA A 263 -13.30 9.06 25.27
CA ALA A 263 -11.98 9.61 24.92
C ALA A 263 -10.81 8.59 25.03
N VAL A 264 -10.96 7.37 24.50
CA VAL A 264 -10.06 6.22 24.77
C VAL A 264 -8.59 6.40 24.32
N TRP A 265 -8.27 7.46 23.58
CA TRP A 265 -6.92 7.88 23.24
C TRP A 265 -6.25 8.70 24.37
N ALA A 266 -7.03 9.45 25.14
CA ALA A 266 -6.59 10.16 26.33
C ALA A 266 -6.30 9.18 27.49
N GLY A 267 -5.62 9.66 28.53
CA GLY A 267 -5.43 8.93 29.80
C GLY A 267 -4.55 7.67 29.77
N ARG A 268 -4.39 6.98 28.62
CA ARG A 268 -3.86 5.60 28.51
C ARG A 268 -2.55 5.37 29.27
N ARG A 269 -1.58 6.27 29.18
CA ARG A 269 -0.28 6.15 29.88
C ARG A 269 -0.40 6.14 31.41
N LYS A 270 -1.39 6.84 31.98
CA LYS A 270 -1.70 6.84 33.42
C LYS A 270 -2.39 5.53 33.80
N VAL A 271 -3.47 5.18 33.09
CA VAL A 271 -4.24 3.95 33.36
C VAL A 271 -3.40 2.68 33.22
N LYS A 272 -2.53 2.60 32.19
CA LYS A 272 -1.59 1.48 32.01
C LYS A 272 -0.59 1.36 33.18
N ARG A 273 -0.11 2.48 33.74
CA ARG A 273 0.74 2.49 34.93
C ARG A 273 -0.02 2.06 36.19
N GLU A 274 -1.27 2.46 36.34
CA GLU A 274 -2.13 2.04 37.46
C GLU A 274 -2.41 0.53 37.41
N LEU A 275 -2.75 -0.02 36.23
CA LEU A 275 -2.97 -1.45 36.05
C LEU A 275 -1.70 -2.28 36.30
N LEU A 276 -0.54 -1.83 35.82
CA LEU A 276 0.74 -2.49 36.07
C LEU A 276 1.20 -2.40 37.54
N LYS A 277 0.90 -1.29 38.24
CA LYS A 277 1.25 -1.12 39.67
C LYS A 277 0.28 -1.86 40.61
N GLY A 278 -0.98 -2.04 40.21
CA GLY A 278 -1.99 -2.76 40.99
C GLY A 278 -1.95 -4.29 40.82
N GLY A 279 -1.14 -4.81 39.89
CA GLY A 279 -1.07 -6.23 39.55
C GLY A 279 -0.27 -7.10 40.52
N GLY A 280 -0.63 -7.09 41.80
CA GLY A 280 -0.18 -8.12 42.75
C GLY A 280 -0.82 -9.47 42.44
N GLU A 281 -0.06 -10.56 42.59
CA GLU A 281 -0.51 -11.97 42.62
C GLU A 281 -1.30 -12.52 41.41
N GLY A 282 -1.53 -11.71 40.37
CA GLY A 282 -2.25 -12.08 39.13
C GLY A 282 -1.50 -11.74 37.84
N GLY A 283 -0.17 -11.69 37.89
CA GLY A 283 0.73 -11.25 36.81
C GLY A 283 0.86 -12.22 35.62
N GLY A 284 -0.23 -12.90 35.24
CA GLY A 284 -0.27 -13.79 34.09
C GLY A 284 0.02 -13.05 32.78
N GLU A 285 0.82 -13.71 31.94
CA GLU A 285 1.39 -13.38 30.63
C GLU A 285 0.39 -12.90 29.55
N GLY A 286 -0.35 -11.83 29.85
CA GLY A 286 -1.35 -11.26 28.96
C GLY A 286 -0.73 -10.57 27.74
N SER A 287 -1.29 -10.83 26.56
CA SER A 287 -0.86 -10.22 25.31
C SER A 287 -0.97 -8.68 25.37
N CYS A 288 -0.10 -7.98 24.63
CA CYS A 288 -0.15 -6.52 24.55
C CYS A 288 -1.55 -6.00 24.14
N ALA A 289 -2.28 -6.74 23.31
CA ALA A 289 -3.67 -6.44 22.94
C ALA A 289 -4.66 -6.55 24.11
N GLU A 290 -4.52 -7.57 24.97
CA GLU A 290 -5.37 -7.76 26.16
C GLU A 290 -5.13 -6.68 27.20
N LEU A 291 -3.85 -6.31 27.41
CA LEU A 291 -3.49 -5.21 28.31
C LEU A 291 -4.06 -3.87 27.81
N GLU A 292 -4.00 -3.59 26.51
CA GLU A 292 -4.61 -2.38 25.95
C GLU A 292 -6.15 -2.41 25.96
N SER A 293 -6.79 -3.57 25.78
CA SER A 293 -8.24 -3.70 25.98
C SER A 293 -8.65 -3.41 27.44
N ARG A 294 -7.88 -3.92 28.41
CA ARG A 294 -8.07 -3.61 29.85
C ARG A 294 -7.84 -2.12 30.15
N VAL A 295 -6.88 -1.47 29.50
CA VAL A 295 -6.68 0.00 29.59
C VAL A 295 -7.91 0.74 29.08
N THR A 296 -8.47 0.33 27.93
CA THR A 296 -9.68 0.94 27.35
C THR A 296 -10.89 0.79 28.27
N ALA A 297 -11.16 -0.43 28.78
CA ALA A 297 -12.26 -0.65 29.72
C ALA A 297 -12.12 0.24 30.97
N ARG A 298 -10.91 0.31 31.55
CA ARG A 298 -10.63 1.11 32.75
C ARG A 298 -10.62 2.63 32.49
N ILE A 299 -10.61 3.08 31.23
CA ILE A 299 -10.91 4.47 30.85
C ILE A 299 -12.42 4.70 30.85
N ARG A 300 -13.21 3.83 30.22
CA ARG A 300 -14.69 3.95 30.18
C ARG A 300 -15.35 3.94 31.56
N GLU A 301 -14.73 3.29 32.54
CA GLU A 301 -15.14 3.29 33.95
C GLU A 301 -14.81 4.58 34.72
N LYS A 302 -13.88 5.40 34.21
CA LYS A 302 -13.29 6.56 34.94
C LYS A 302 -13.56 7.91 34.27
N GLU A 303 -13.69 7.93 32.96
CA GLU A 303 -13.89 9.14 32.17
C GLU A 303 -15.34 9.17 31.65
N ALA A 304 -15.95 10.36 31.66
CA ALA A 304 -17.30 10.54 31.15
C ALA A 304 -17.36 10.26 29.63
N GLN A 305 -18.56 9.91 29.15
CA GLN A 305 -18.82 9.87 27.71
C GLN A 305 -18.59 11.24 27.07
N LEU A 306 -18.20 11.23 25.79
CA LEU A 306 -18.10 12.41 24.96
C LEU A 306 -19.48 13.06 24.81
N LYS A 307 -19.52 14.40 24.77
CA LYS A 307 -20.77 15.17 24.62
C LYS A 307 -21.49 14.89 23.30
N GLU A 308 -20.71 14.56 22.27
CA GLU A 308 -21.17 14.01 20.99
C GLU A 308 -20.26 12.81 20.68
N PRO A 309 -20.79 11.63 20.31
CA PRO A 309 -19.97 10.51 19.90
C PRO A 309 -19.13 10.84 18.66
N LEU A 310 -17.88 10.38 18.63
CA LEU A 310 -16.99 10.58 17.50
C LEU A 310 -17.29 9.54 16.41
N GLU A 311 -17.98 9.97 15.36
CA GLU A 311 -18.29 9.13 14.18
C GLU A 311 -17.29 9.37 13.04
N PHE A 312 -16.77 8.29 12.46
CA PHE A 312 -15.87 8.35 11.32
C PHE A 312 -16.00 7.12 10.41
N ARG A 313 -15.86 7.34 9.11
CA ARG A 313 -15.79 6.29 8.09
C ARG A 313 -14.33 5.85 7.90
N VAL A 314 -14.10 4.55 7.85
CA VAL A 314 -12.82 3.93 7.46
C VAL A 314 -13.01 3.21 6.14
N GLN A 315 -12.32 3.67 5.10
CA GLN A 315 -12.24 2.99 3.81
C GLN A 315 -10.90 2.25 3.71
N PRO A 316 -10.88 0.91 3.77
CA PRO A 316 -9.67 0.15 3.53
C PRO A 316 -9.37 0.05 2.03
N GLN A 317 -8.08 0.03 1.67
CA GLN A 317 -7.59 -0.16 0.31
C GLN A 317 -6.31 -1.00 0.32
N MET A 318 -6.18 -1.94 -0.62
CA MET A 318 -4.95 -2.71 -0.82
C MET A 318 -4.05 -2.04 -1.87
N VAL A 319 -2.75 -1.90 -1.57
CA VAL A 319 -1.72 -1.41 -2.50
C VAL A 319 -0.63 -2.48 -2.60
N GLY A 320 -0.05 -2.69 -3.79
CA GLY A 320 1.01 -3.70 -4.01
C GLY A 320 1.37 -3.92 -5.48
N GLY A 321 2.41 -4.73 -5.73
CA GLY A 321 2.78 -5.24 -7.07
C GLY A 321 3.55 -4.25 -7.94
N THR A 322 3.01 -3.06 -8.19
CA THR A 322 3.75 -1.93 -8.81
C THR A 322 4.21 -0.91 -7.79
N GLU A 323 3.66 -0.96 -6.58
CA GLU A 323 4.03 -0.15 -5.42
C GLU A 323 4.26 -1.06 -4.21
N SER A 324 4.99 -0.58 -3.19
CA SER A 324 5.26 -1.34 -1.95
C SER A 324 3.98 -1.88 -1.30
N THR A 325 3.92 -3.21 -1.11
CA THR A 325 2.72 -3.91 -0.63
C THR A 325 2.34 -3.45 0.77
N LYS A 326 1.13 -2.90 0.90
CA LYS A 326 0.58 -2.35 2.14
C LYS A 326 -0.94 -2.27 2.12
N ALA A 327 -1.56 -2.29 3.29
CA ALA A 327 -2.92 -1.80 3.47
C ALA A 327 -2.87 -0.29 3.72
N VAL A 328 -3.82 0.45 3.15
CA VAL A 328 -4.03 1.87 3.43
C VAL A 328 -5.46 2.01 3.94
N LEU A 329 -5.60 2.46 5.18
CA LEU A 329 -6.88 2.83 5.77
C LEU A 329 -7.04 4.34 5.57
N ARG A 330 -8.03 4.78 4.79
CA ARG A 330 -8.39 6.20 4.67
C ARG A 330 -9.48 6.50 5.69
N LEU A 331 -9.30 7.54 6.50
CA LEU A 331 -10.28 7.93 7.51
C LEU A 331 -10.96 9.24 7.11
N GLN A 332 -12.28 9.33 7.35
CA GLN A 332 -13.10 10.51 7.08
C GLN A 332 -14.03 10.74 8.27
N PRO A 333 -13.94 11.86 9.01
CA PRO A 333 -14.90 12.15 10.07
C PRO A 333 -16.31 12.34 9.48
N GLY A 334 -17.34 11.75 10.10
CA GLY A 334 -18.74 12.00 9.77
C GLY A 334 -19.19 13.40 10.23
N GLY A 335 -18.63 13.84 11.36
CA GLY A 335 -18.65 15.23 11.82
C GLY A 335 -17.73 15.40 13.02
N ASP A 336 -17.04 16.53 13.11
CA ASP A 336 -16.23 16.88 14.29
C ASP A 336 -16.44 18.35 14.67
N LYS A 337 -17.38 18.58 15.59
CA LYS A 337 -17.65 19.91 16.17
C LYS A 337 -16.71 20.26 17.34
N THR A 338 -15.80 19.36 17.69
CA THR A 338 -15.02 19.43 18.95
C THR A 338 -13.50 19.48 18.74
N GLY A 339 -13.01 19.17 17.53
CA GLY A 339 -11.60 19.00 17.20
C GLY A 339 -11.04 17.61 17.58
N ALA A 340 -11.83 16.77 18.25
CA ALA A 340 -11.42 15.49 18.82
C ALA A 340 -10.96 14.45 17.79
N PHE A 341 -11.37 14.57 16.51
CA PHE A 341 -10.99 13.61 15.49
C PHE A 341 -9.48 13.61 15.22
N HIS A 342 -8.82 14.77 15.27
CA HIS A 342 -7.40 14.88 14.92
C HIS A 342 -6.50 14.26 16.00
N ASP A 343 -6.80 14.52 17.28
CA ASP A 343 -6.14 13.84 18.41
C ASP A 343 -6.29 12.31 18.33
N PHE A 344 -7.49 11.84 17.99
CA PHE A 344 -7.76 10.42 17.81
C PHE A 344 -7.06 9.82 16.58
N TYR A 345 -6.98 10.57 15.47
CA TYR A 345 -6.24 10.18 14.28
C TYR A 345 -4.74 10.02 14.58
N HIS A 346 -4.10 11.00 15.22
CA HIS A 346 -2.67 10.90 15.56
C HIS A 346 -2.39 9.78 16.57
N PHE A 347 -3.33 9.48 17.48
CA PHE A 347 -3.27 8.29 18.31
C PHE A 347 -3.31 7.01 17.45
N LEU A 348 -4.30 6.87 16.56
CA LEU A 348 -4.44 5.69 15.69
C LEU A 348 -3.23 5.50 14.77
N GLU A 349 -2.67 6.57 14.20
CA GLU A 349 -1.50 6.54 13.32
C GLU A 349 -0.29 5.86 13.98
N VAL A 350 -0.12 6.05 15.29
CA VAL A 350 0.98 5.46 16.08
C VAL A 350 0.59 4.14 16.77
N PHE A 351 -0.70 3.91 17.04
CA PHE A 351 -1.23 2.76 17.79
C PHE A 351 -1.66 1.60 16.89
N LEU A 352 -2.45 1.88 15.85
CA LEU A 352 -3.14 0.88 15.04
C LEU A 352 -2.17 -0.06 14.28
N PRO A 353 -1.11 0.42 13.60
CA PRO A 353 -0.16 -0.48 12.94
C PRO A 353 0.52 -1.45 13.91
N LYS A 354 0.89 -0.98 15.12
CA LYS A 354 1.56 -1.80 16.13
C LYS A 354 0.63 -2.84 16.74
N MET A 355 -0.64 -2.48 16.94
CA MET A 355 -1.64 -3.41 17.46
C MET A 355 -2.04 -4.45 16.40
N VAL A 356 -2.07 -4.07 15.12
CA VAL A 356 -2.25 -5.02 14.01
C VAL A 356 -1.06 -5.96 13.87
N ASP A 357 0.18 -5.47 13.92
CA ASP A 357 1.38 -6.32 13.98
C ASP A 357 1.25 -7.34 15.15
N THR A 358 0.91 -6.87 16.36
CA THR A 358 0.70 -7.70 17.56
C THR A 358 -0.37 -8.79 17.37
N LEU A 359 -1.49 -8.47 16.70
CA LEU A 359 -2.58 -9.43 16.48
C LEU A 359 -2.25 -10.44 15.38
N LEU A 360 -1.55 -10.02 14.33
CA LEU A 360 -1.05 -10.91 13.28
C LEU A 360 -0.05 -11.92 13.86
N GLU A 361 0.85 -11.51 14.77
CA GLU A 361 1.75 -12.40 15.50
C GLU A 361 0.99 -13.46 16.34
N LYS A 362 -0.21 -13.13 16.84
CA LYS A 362 -0.98 -13.95 17.79
C LYS A 362 -2.00 -14.91 17.15
N GLU A 363 -2.04 -15.04 15.82
CA GLU A 363 -3.05 -15.85 15.10
C GLU A 363 -2.99 -17.39 15.36
N LYS A 364 -2.13 -17.88 16.28
CA LYS A 364 -2.06 -19.31 16.70
C LYS A 364 -1.80 -19.50 18.21
N THR A 365 -2.75 -19.13 19.07
CA THR A 365 -2.81 -19.63 20.47
C THR A 365 -4.22 -20.05 20.91
N SER A 366 -5.05 -20.54 19.98
CA SER A 366 -6.30 -21.23 20.31
C SER A 366 -6.48 -22.40 19.34
N ASN A 367 -6.26 -23.61 19.87
CA ASN A 367 -6.85 -24.85 19.34
C ASN A 367 -8.16 -25.13 20.10
#